data_AF-A0A7X7GYN8-F1
#
_entry.id   AF-A0A7X7GYN8-F1
#
_cell.length_a   1.000
_cell.length_b   1.000
_cell.length_c   1.000
_cell.angle_alpha   90.00
_cell.angle_beta   90.00
_cell.angle_gamma   90.00
#
_symmetry.space_group_name_H-M   'P 1'
#
loop_
_entity.id
_entity.type
_entity.pdbx_description
1 polymer ?
#
loop_
_entity_poly.entity_id
_entity_poly.type
_entity_poly.pdbx_seq_one_letter_code
_entity_poly.pdbx_strand_id
1 'polypeptide(L)'
;MSKRITMLMACMVGSVFNFYFLLDHRVRLLELTKTYYLSIYINHGLFYFSLILILVCFIMRQKHFRLVGIILVLVGLLYLVLFLTFEKGNYLYLIPLCLYIVSGYSLIYSSHST
;
A
#
# COMPACT_ATOMS: atom_id res chain seq x y z
N MET A 1 21.20 3.21 4.23
CA MET A 1 20.28 3.34 5.37
C MET A 1 18.97 4.03 4.97
N SER A 2 19.01 5.19 4.29
CA SER A 2 17.83 5.94 3.82
C SER A 2 16.74 5.10 3.12
N LYS A 3 17.13 4.23 2.16
CA LYS A 3 16.19 3.43 1.35
C LYS A 3 15.28 2.49 2.16
N ARG A 4 15.83 1.86 3.20
CA ARG A 4 15.06 0.96 4.08
C ARG A 4 14.05 1.73 4.92
N ILE A 5 14.40 2.94 5.36
CA ILE A 5 13.53 3.81 6.15
C ILE A 5 12.35 4.27 5.30
N THR A 6 12.61 4.70 4.05
CA THR A 6 11.54 5.09 3.09
C THR A 6 10.56 3.94 2.86
N MET A 7 11.07 2.72 2.66
CA MET A 7 10.26 1.52 2.48
C MET A 7 9.43 1.18 3.72
N LEU A 8 10.06 1.23 4.90
CA LEU A 8 9.40 0.97 6.18
C LEU A 8 8.26 1.97 6.43
N MET A 9 8.50 3.26 6.20
CA MET A 9 7.49 4.30 6.36
C MET A 9 6.29 4.09 5.43
N ALA A 10 6.54 3.83 4.14
CA ALA A 10 5.45 3.55 3.19
C ALA A 10 4.60 2.35 3.62
N CYS A 11 5.23 1.25 4.05
CA CYS A 11 4.51 0.05 4.45
C CYS A 11 3.77 0.22 5.78
N MET A 12 4.33 0.97 6.74
CA MET A 12 3.65 1.30 8.00
C MET A 12 2.41 2.14 7.74
N VAL A 13 2.51 3.19 6.91
CA VAL A 13 1.35 4.03 6.57
C VAL A 13 0.29 3.21 5.82
N GLY A 14 0.68 2.38 4.85
CA GLY A 14 -0.25 1.47 4.18
C GLY A 14 -0.95 0.50 5.13
N SER A 15 -0.22 -0.08 6.08
CA SER A 15 -0.79 -0.99 7.08
C SER A 15 -1.78 -0.26 8.00
N VAL A 16 -1.44 0.91 8.52
CA VAL A 16 -2.33 1.71 9.39
C VAL A 16 -3.59 2.14 8.64
N PHE A 17 -3.48 2.60 7.39
CA PHE A 17 -4.63 3.03 6.61
C PHE A 17 -5.57 1.87 6.27
N ASN A 18 -5.03 0.72 5.83
CA ASN A 18 -5.87 -0.46 5.59
C ASN A 18 -6.52 -0.96 6.88
N PHE A 19 -5.81 -0.94 8.01
CA PHE A 19 -6.36 -1.35 9.30
C PHE A 19 -7.47 -0.42 9.79
N TYR A 20 -7.25 0.90 9.69
CA TYR A 20 -8.28 1.90 9.99
C TYR A 20 -9.53 1.69 9.13
N PHE A 21 -9.36 1.45 7.84
CA PHE A 21 -10.47 1.16 6.94
C PHE A 21 -11.24 -0.10 7.35
N LEU A 22 -10.53 -1.18 7.71
CA LEU A 22 -11.15 -2.42 8.20
C LEU A 22 -11.92 -2.23 9.52
N LEU A 23 -11.49 -1.30 10.38
CA LEU A 23 -12.20 -0.96 11.62
C LEU A 23 -13.43 -0.08 11.37
N ASP A 24 -13.27 1.01 10.61
CA ASP A 24 -14.33 2.00 10.34
C ASP A 24 -15.49 1.36 9.54
N HIS A 25 -15.20 0.41 8.65
CA HIS A 25 -16.22 -0.25 7.83
C HIS A 25 -17.06 -1.31 8.57
N ARG A 26 -16.66 -1.77 9.77
CA ARG A 26 -17.57 -2.57 10.61
C ARG A 26 -18.76 -1.74 11.13
N VAL A 27 -18.70 -0.40 11.04
CA VAL A 27 -19.75 0.49 11.58
C VAL A 27 -20.78 0.91 10.52
N ARG A 28 -20.48 0.80 9.21
CA ARG A 28 -21.38 1.22 8.09
C ARG A 28 -21.99 0.06 7.30
N LEU A 29 -22.46 -0.96 8.01
CA LEU A 29 -22.94 -2.23 7.45
C LEU A 29 -24.26 -2.17 6.63
N LEU A 30 -24.83 -0.98 6.33
CA LEU A 30 -26.22 -0.88 5.87
C LEU A 30 -26.46 -0.71 4.35
N GLU A 31 -25.45 -0.51 3.51
CA GLU A 31 -25.67 -0.32 2.06
C GLU A 31 -24.77 -1.25 1.22
N LEU A 32 -25.33 -2.42 0.87
CA LEU A 32 -24.63 -3.52 0.21
C LEU A 32 -24.70 -3.45 -1.33
N THR A 33 -23.58 -3.12 -1.98
CA THR A 33 -23.35 -3.31 -3.43
C THR A 33 -22.22 -4.32 -3.67
N LYS A 34 -22.23 -5.09 -4.79
CA LYS A 34 -21.20 -6.13 -5.05
C LYS A 34 -19.75 -5.60 -5.11
N THR A 35 -19.57 -4.33 -5.47
CA THR A 35 -18.29 -3.60 -5.48
C THR A 35 -17.71 -3.38 -4.08
N TYR A 36 -18.56 -3.43 -3.04
CA TYR A 36 -18.17 -3.32 -1.64
C TYR A 36 -17.34 -4.51 -1.16
N TYR A 37 -17.79 -5.74 -1.44
CA TYR A 37 -17.08 -6.95 -1.03
C TYR A 37 -15.69 -7.03 -1.65
N LEU A 38 -15.58 -6.67 -2.94
CA LEU A 38 -14.30 -6.61 -3.64
C LEU A 38 -13.33 -5.65 -2.95
N SER A 39 -13.80 -4.47 -2.54
CA SER A 39 -12.98 -3.47 -1.86
C SER A 39 -12.48 -3.99 -0.50
N ILE A 40 -13.31 -4.69 0.28
CA ILE A 40 -12.89 -5.32 1.54
C ILE A 40 -11.79 -6.36 1.32
N TYR A 41 -11.96 -7.24 0.34
CA TYR A 41 -10.95 -8.27 0.03
C TYR A 41 -9.61 -7.65 -0.37
N ILE A 42 -9.63 -6.60 -1.20
CA ILE A 42 -8.43 -5.88 -1.61
C ILE A 42 -7.76 -5.22 -0.39
N ASN A 43 -8.52 -4.54 0.49
CA ASN A 43 -7.96 -3.91 1.70
C ASN A 43 -7.33 -4.94 2.66
N HIS A 44 -7.96 -6.11 2.85
CA HIS A 44 -7.36 -7.20 3.64
C HIS A 44 -6.06 -7.70 2.99
N GLY A 45 -6.06 -7.96 1.69
CA GLY A 45 -4.87 -8.37 0.96
C GLY A 45 -3.74 -7.35 1.10
N LEU A 46 -4.04 -6.07 0.90
CA LEU A 46 -3.09 -4.96 1.04
C LEU A 46 -2.54 -4.83 2.47
N PHE A 47 -3.38 -5.02 3.49
CA PHE A 47 -2.95 -5.01 4.88
C PHE A 47 -1.91 -6.10 5.17
N TYR A 48 -2.22 -7.36 4.87
CA TYR A 48 -1.29 -8.48 5.10
C TYR A 48 -0.03 -8.35 4.24
N PHE A 49 -0.17 -7.89 3.00
CA PHE A 49 0.97 -7.64 2.13
C PHE A 49 1.92 -6.58 2.70
N SER A 50 1.37 -5.50 3.26
CA SER A 50 2.15 -4.43 3.89
C SER A 50 2.90 -4.94 5.12
N LEU A 51 2.29 -5.80 5.93
CA LEU A 51 2.96 -6.45 7.07
C LEU A 51 4.12 -7.36 6.62
N ILE A 52 3.91 -8.16 5.55
CA ILE A 52 4.96 -8.99 4.97
C ILE A 52 6.11 -8.11 4.47
N LEU A 53 5.82 -7.00 3.78
CA LEU A 53 6.86 -6.07 3.33
C LEU A 53 7.64 -5.43 4.47
N ILE A 54 6.99 -5.12 5.61
CA ILE A 54 7.67 -4.65 6.82
C ILE A 54 8.67 -5.72 7.31
N LEU A 55 8.27 -6.99 7.38
CA LEU A 55 9.17 -8.09 7.76
C LEU A 55 10.33 -8.25 6.77
N VAL A 56 10.04 -8.17 5.48
CA VAL A 56 11.03 -8.22 4.40
C VAL A 56 12.03 -7.06 4.49
N CYS A 57 11.62 -5.86 4.95
CA CYS A 57 12.53 -4.73 5.19
C CYS A 57 13.68 -5.10 6.13
N PHE A 58 13.42 -5.89 7.17
CA PHE A 58 14.41 -6.26 8.18
C PHE A 58 15.41 -7.29 7.65
N ILE A 59 14.97 -8.19 6.78
CA ILE A 59 15.77 -9.32 6.28
C ILE A 59 16.55 -8.94 5.01
N MET A 60 16.01 -8.03 4.18
CA MET A 60 16.54 -7.81 2.83
C MET A 60 17.92 -7.17 2.77
N ARG A 61 18.83 -7.82 2.03
CA ARG A 61 20.11 -7.26 1.58
C ARG A 61 19.91 -6.29 0.40
N GLN A 62 20.85 -5.34 0.22
CA GLN A 62 20.68 -4.19 -0.67
C GLN A 62 20.44 -4.53 -2.16
N LYS A 63 20.76 -5.75 -2.61
CA LYS A 63 20.64 -6.16 -4.02
C LYS A 63 19.20 -6.23 -4.55
N HIS A 64 18.18 -6.34 -3.70
CA HIS A 64 16.80 -6.54 -4.16
C HIS A 64 15.90 -5.29 -4.09
N PHE A 65 16.45 -4.10 -3.80
CA PHE A 65 15.63 -2.88 -3.65
C PHE A 65 14.86 -2.49 -4.92
N ARG A 66 15.40 -2.78 -6.11
CA ARG A 66 14.71 -2.49 -7.38
C ARG A 66 13.42 -3.31 -7.51
N LEU A 67 13.48 -4.61 -7.21
CA LEU A 67 12.32 -5.49 -7.26
C LEU A 67 11.24 -5.01 -6.28
N VAL A 68 11.63 -4.65 -5.06
CA VAL A 68 10.68 -4.12 -4.07
C VAL A 68 10.10 -2.77 -4.51
N GLY A 69 10.89 -1.92 -5.16
CA GLY A 69 10.39 -0.66 -5.71
C GLY A 69 9.28 -0.88 -6.74
N ILE A 70 9.45 -1.84 -7.66
CA ILE A 70 8.41 -2.22 -8.65
C ILE A 70 7.16 -2.73 -7.93
N ILE A 71 7.33 -3.60 -6.92
CA ILE A 71 6.24 -4.14 -6.11
C ILE A 71 5.46 -3.01 -5.41
N LEU A 72 6.15 -2.02 -4.84
CA LEU A 72 5.50 -0.88 -4.20
C LEU A 72 4.68 -0.06 -5.18
N VAL A 73 5.18 0.20 -6.40
CA VAL A 73 4.40 0.90 -7.43
C VAL A 73 3.14 0.11 -7.80
N LEU A 74 3.24 -1.21 -7.99
CA LEU A 74 2.09 -2.07 -8.27
C LEU A 74 1.05 -2.02 -7.14
N VAL A 75 1.50 -2.05 -5.89
CA VAL A 75 0.61 -1.88 -4.73
C VAL A 75 -0.02 -0.51 -4.70
N GLY A 76 0.73 0.54 -5.02
CA GLY A 76 0.19 1.90 -5.20
C GLY A 76 -0.98 1.90 -6.18
N LEU A 77 -0.82 1.29 -7.35
CA LEU A 77 -1.90 1.20 -8.35
C LEU A 77 -3.15 0.46 -7.84
N LEU A 78 -3.01 -0.51 -6.93
CA LEU A 78 -4.17 -1.15 -6.30
C LEU A 78 -4.97 -0.18 -5.41
N TYR A 79 -4.31 0.79 -4.76
CA TYR A 79 -5.01 1.87 -4.05
C TYR A 79 -5.75 2.82 -5.00
N LEU A 80 -5.26 3.00 -6.23
CA LEU A 80 -6.01 3.76 -7.25
C LEU A 80 -7.30 3.03 -7.63
N VAL A 81 -7.24 1.70 -7.79
CA VAL A 81 -8.45 0.89 -8.02
C VAL A 81 -9.42 1.06 -6.86
N LEU A 82 -8.95 0.96 -5.61
CA LEU A 82 -9.78 1.20 -4.42
C LEU A 82 -10.38 2.60 -4.39
N PHE A 83 -9.63 3.64 -4.75
CA PHE A 83 -10.17 5.00 -4.81
C PHE A 83 -11.34 5.11 -5.80
N LEU A 84 -11.24 4.43 -6.95
CA LEU A 84 -12.24 4.46 -8.01
C LEU A 84 -13.44 3.53 -7.78
N THR A 85 -13.36 2.58 -6.84
CA THR A 85 -14.49 1.66 -6.55
C THR A 85 -15.59 2.27 -5.69
N PHE A 86 -15.36 3.42 -5.04
CA PHE A 86 -16.37 4.10 -4.23
C PHE A 86 -17.10 5.19 -5.03
N GLU A 87 -18.44 5.22 -4.95
CA GLU A 87 -19.29 6.22 -5.63
C GLU A 87 -18.99 7.66 -5.19
N LYS A 88 -18.61 7.85 -3.92
CA LYS A 88 -17.96 9.06 -3.42
C LYS A 88 -16.51 8.72 -3.18
N GLY A 89 -15.62 9.25 -4.01
CA GLY A 89 -14.19 8.98 -3.94
C GLY A 89 -13.67 9.12 -2.51
N ASN A 90 -13.16 8.02 -1.95
CA ASN A 90 -12.59 8.05 -0.61
C ASN A 90 -11.13 8.54 -0.71
N TYR A 91 -10.96 9.85 -0.64
CA TYR A 91 -9.66 10.54 -0.75
C TYR A 91 -8.62 10.05 0.26
N LEU A 92 -9.01 9.32 1.31
CA LEU A 92 -8.06 8.67 2.23
C LEU A 92 -7.13 7.68 1.52
N TYR A 93 -7.55 7.07 0.41
CA TYR A 93 -6.71 6.18 -0.38
C TYR A 93 -5.61 6.86 -1.19
N LEU A 94 -5.68 8.19 -1.37
CA LEU A 94 -4.62 8.94 -2.04
C LEU A 94 -3.32 8.95 -1.22
N ILE A 95 -3.43 8.93 0.10
CA ILE A 95 -2.26 8.95 1.00
C ILE A 95 -1.38 7.71 0.79
N PRO A 96 -1.90 6.46 0.95
CA PRO A 96 -1.11 5.28 0.66
C PRO A 96 -0.75 5.18 -0.84
N LEU A 97 -1.63 5.56 -1.77
CA LEU A 97 -1.29 5.59 -3.20
C LEU A 97 -0.01 6.40 -3.47
N CYS A 98 0.03 7.66 -3.04
CA CYS A 98 1.16 8.56 -3.28
C CYS A 98 2.44 8.04 -2.59
N LEU A 99 2.33 7.57 -1.35
CA LEU A 99 3.49 7.08 -0.60
C LEU A 99 4.10 5.83 -1.23
N TYR A 100 3.27 4.89 -1.69
CA TYR A 100 3.75 3.68 -2.36
C TYR A 100 4.39 3.98 -3.71
N ILE A 101 3.78 4.87 -4.51
CA ILE A 101 4.34 5.27 -5.81
C ILE A 101 5.66 6.01 -5.61
N VAL A 102 5.72 7.05 -4.78
CA VAL A 102 6.94 7.86 -4.56
C VAL A 102 8.07 7.00 -3.99
N SER A 103 7.78 6.16 -3.00
CA SER A 103 8.77 5.26 -2.39
C SER A 103 9.25 4.20 -3.39
N GLY A 104 8.33 3.63 -4.17
CA GLY A 104 8.65 2.65 -5.20
C GLY A 104 9.58 3.22 -6.29
N TYR A 105 9.24 4.40 -6.81
CA TYR A 105 10.07 5.11 -7.80
C TYR A 105 11.46 5.45 -7.25
N SER A 106 11.55 5.95 -6.02
CA SER A 106 12.84 6.26 -5.37
C SER A 106 13.75 5.03 -5.26
N LEU A 107 13.18 3.86 -4.93
CA LEU A 107 13.92 2.60 -4.85
C LEU A 107 14.37 2.08 -6.21
N ILE A 108 13.54 2.22 -7.25
CA ILE A 108 13.90 1.82 -8.62
C ILE A 108 15.06 2.67 -9.14
N TYR A 109 14.95 4.00 -9.07
CA TYR A 109 15.95 4.91 -9.66
C TYR A 109 17.25 4.95 -8.87
N SER A 110 17.21 4.86 -7.55
CA SER A 110 18.44 4.81 -6.75
C SER A 110 19.22 3.50 -6.90
N SER A 111 18.67 2.48 -7.58
CA SER A 111 19.38 1.24 -7.90
C SER A 111 20.23 1.34 -9.18
N HIS A 112 20.05 2.40 -9.98
CA HIS A 112 20.81 2.65 -11.21
C HIS A 112 22.10 3.46 -10.98
N SER A 113 22.28 4.06 -9.79
CA SER A 113 23.38 4.98 -9.47
C SER A 113 24.57 4.32 -8.75
N THR A 114 24.69 2.98 -8.79
CA THR A 114 25.78 2.19 -8.19
C THR A 114 26.17 1.08 -9.15
#